data_AF-A0A7X8XQQ2-F1
#
_entry.id   AF-A0A7X8XQQ2-F1
#
_cell.length_a   1.000
_cell.length_b   1.000
_cell.length_c   1.000
_cell.angle_alpha   90.00
_cell.angle_beta   90.00
_cell.angle_gamma   90.00
#
_symmetry.space_group_name_H-M   'P 1'
#
loop_
_entity.id
_entity.type
_entity.pdbx_description
1 polymer ?
#
loop_
_entity_poly.entity_id
_entity_poly.type
_entity_poly.pdbx_seq_one_letter_code
_entity_poly.pdbx_strand_id
1 'polypeptide(L)'
;MLTQVKEFLDKKIANKDYKLTSLDCYDICCLSADAVLSGWIRRSALITLFDKDDELMLHAKEGEWWKTAPWRGNSNNSVQFDRGNTTKEEFDKIFKQCKDSECGEPGFVWTNNPEWCVNPCCEISFPSHGFCNLSSINLGNVESQEDFNERAYWCSVIGTLQAGFTDLKYIGSKWKENAEDMSLIGVSITGIASHPDITQLNFEEAVSHVKKANEEVAKILGIKPADRLTNVKPDGTGAPVLGTSSGIHSWHAKHYYRRIRVNKVEPIYEYMVKNFPDLIEDDKRKSTDGVISLVIRAPEGAVTRRNETAIEFLERVKYIFEHWVKPGHIRGDNYNNVSCTCNVKNHEWDEVREWMWANRDNYTGISLLPYSDASYDQAPFEDTNEDVYKEFAAKNYKFEFDKIKEEKNWVNFGAAMACTAGG
;
A
#
# COMPACT_ATOMS: atom_id res chain seq x y z
N MET A 1 -3.58 13.45 21.97
CA MET A 1 -4.41 12.23 21.91
C MET A 1 -5.33 12.09 23.12
N LEU A 2 -4.90 11.59 24.30
CA LEU A 2 -5.84 11.26 25.40
C LEU A 2 -6.73 12.44 25.83
N THR A 3 -6.17 13.65 25.91
CA THR A 3 -6.94 14.86 26.21
C THR A 3 -8.01 15.14 25.15
N GLN A 4 -7.69 14.98 23.86
CA GLN A 4 -8.65 15.22 22.77
C GLN A 4 -9.78 14.18 22.77
N VAL A 5 -9.44 12.90 22.99
CA VAL A 5 -10.45 11.83 23.13
C VAL A 5 -11.34 12.10 24.35
N LYS A 6 -10.76 12.52 25.48
CA LYS A 6 -11.54 12.88 26.67
C LYS A 6 -12.47 14.07 26.40
N GLU A 7 -11.96 15.16 25.84
CA GLU A 7 -12.76 16.35 25.50
C GLU A 7 -13.92 16.02 24.56
N PHE A 8 -13.66 15.15 23.59
CA PHE A 8 -14.67 14.63 22.67
C PHE A 8 -15.77 13.87 23.42
N LEU A 9 -15.41 12.91 24.27
CA LEU A 9 -16.38 12.14 25.06
C LEU A 9 -17.13 13.01 26.09
N ASP A 10 -16.45 13.94 26.76
CA ASP A 10 -17.06 14.89 27.70
C ASP A 10 -18.12 15.75 27.02
N LYS A 11 -17.88 16.21 25.78
CA LYS A 11 -18.87 16.98 24.99
C LYS A 11 -20.12 16.14 24.71
N LYS A 12 -19.96 14.87 24.33
CA LYS A 12 -21.12 13.98 24.10
C LYS A 12 -21.91 13.77 25.39
N ILE A 13 -21.22 13.52 26.52
CA ILE A 13 -21.86 13.38 27.85
C ILE A 13 -22.60 14.66 28.25
N ALA A 14 -21.99 15.84 28.09
CA ALA A 14 -22.62 17.12 28.40
C ALA A 14 -23.90 17.36 27.57
N ASN A 15 -23.89 16.91 26.31
CA ASN A 15 -25.04 16.96 25.41
C ASN A 15 -26.06 15.83 25.63
N LYS A 16 -25.82 14.93 26.60
CA LYS A 16 -26.62 13.72 26.86
C LYS A 16 -26.70 12.77 25.66
N ASP A 17 -25.68 12.79 24.81
CA ASP A 17 -25.49 11.86 23.71
C ASP A 17 -24.60 10.69 24.16
N TYR A 18 -25.24 9.58 24.54
CA TYR A 18 -24.55 8.44 25.16
C TYR A 18 -24.24 7.30 24.18
N LYS A 19 -24.54 7.48 22.89
CA LYS A 19 -24.25 6.48 21.86
C LYS A 19 -23.14 7.01 20.96
N LEU A 20 -22.11 6.19 20.75
CA LEU A 20 -21.12 6.49 19.73
C LEU A 20 -21.70 6.12 18.36
N THR A 21 -21.61 7.05 17.43
CA THR A 21 -21.81 6.84 16.00
C THR A 21 -20.56 6.20 15.38
N SER A 22 -20.68 5.72 14.15
CA SER A 22 -19.55 5.23 13.37
C SER A 22 -18.44 6.27 13.23
N LEU A 23 -18.82 7.52 12.93
CA LEU A 23 -17.89 8.65 12.84
C LEU A 23 -17.16 8.92 14.16
N ASP A 24 -17.85 8.76 15.30
CA ASP A 24 -17.21 8.92 16.61
C ASP A 24 -16.16 7.85 16.86
N CYS A 25 -16.49 6.58 16.57
CA CYS A 25 -15.55 5.46 16.70
C CYS A 25 -14.34 5.65 15.77
N TYR A 26 -14.60 6.05 14.52
CA TYR A 26 -13.58 6.37 13.53
C TYR A 26 -12.63 7.48 14.01
N ASP A 27 -13.17 8.58 14.53
CA ASP A 27 -12.38 9.70 15.05
C ASP A 27 -11.52 9.28 16.25
N ILE A 28 -12.05 8.45 17.16
CA ILE A 28 -11.28 7.91 18.29
C ILE A 28 -10.11 7.04 17.79
N CYS A 29 -10.32 6.18 16.80
CA CYS A 29 -9.27 5.36 16.19
C CYS A 29 -8.20 6.22 15.51
N CYS A 30 -8.61 7.22 14.73
CA CYS A 30 -7.70 8.13 14.03
C CYS A 30 -6.86 8.98 14.99
N LEU A 31 -7.47 9.48 16.07
CA LEU A 31 -6.76 10.20 17.14
C LEU A 31 -5.78 9.28 17.87
N SER A 32 -6.15 8.01 18.09
CA SER A 32 -5.28 7.03 18.72
C SER A 32 -4.03 6.75 17.88
N ALA A 33 -4.17 6.73 16.55
CA ALA A 33 -3.05 6.56 15.62
C ALA A 33 -1.99 7.67 15.72
N ASP A 34 -2.38 8.91 16.07
CA ASP A 34 -1.43 10.01 16.30
C ASP A 34 -0.50 9.76 17.50
N ALA A 35 -0.92 8.96 18.48
CA ALA A 35 -0.10 8.64 19.64
C ALA A 35 0.92 7.52 19.36
N VAL A 36 0.67 6.68 18.35
CA VAL A 36 1.52 5.55 18.02
C VAL A 36 2.54 6.00 16.98
N LEU A 37 3.73 6.37 17.46
CA LEU A 37 4.89 6.71 16.64
C LEU A 37 5.98 5.66 16.82
N SER A 38 6.34 4.95 15.75
CA SER A 38 7.50 4.06 15.79
C SER A 38 8.77 4.86 15.53
N GLY A 39 9.65 4.91 16.54
CA GLY A 39 10.96 5.57 16.45
C GLY A 39 10.90 7.06 16.16
N TRP A 40 9.85 7.79 16.59
CA TRP A 40 9.62 9.22 16.35
C TRP A 40 9.51 9.66 14.88
N ILE A 41 9.63 8.76 13.92
CA ILE A 41 9.73 9.08 12.48
C ILE A 41 8.58 8.44 11.67
N ARG A 42 8.07 7.28 12.08
CA ARG A 42 7.00 6.59 11.36
C ARG A 42 5.64 6.88 11.97
N ARG A 43 4.80 7.56 11.18
CA ARG A 43 3.38 7.78 11.45
C ARG A 43 2.59 6.50 11.20
N SER A 44 1.55 6.29 12.00
CA SER A 44 0.60 5.20 11.81
C SER A 44 -0.24 5.40 10.53
N ALA A 45 -0.74 4.30 9.98
CA ALA A 45 -1.64 4.30 8.82
C ALA A 45 -2.78 3.31 9.08
N LEU A 46 -4.00 3.73 8.80
CA LEU A 46 -5.22 2.96 8.99
C LEU A 46 -5.95 2.77 7.66
N ILE A 47 -6.75 1.70 7.61
CA ILE A 47 -7.89 1.61 6.70
C ILE A 47 -9.14 1.49 7.54
N THR A 48 -10.20 2.20 7.15
CA THR A 48 -11.52 2.04 7.75
C THR A 48 -12.45 1.44 6.70
N LEU A 49 -12.95 0.24 7.00
CA LEU A 49 -14.02 -0.40 6.25
C LEU A 49 -15.35 0.00 6.89
N PHE A 50 -16.31 0.46 6.08
CA PHE A 50 -17.62 0.87 6.56
C PHE A 50 -18.74 0.41 5.62
N ASP A 51 -19.95 0.34 6.16
CA ASP A 51 -21.12 -0.14 5.44
C ASP A 51 -21.56 0.84 4.35
N LYS A 52 -22.06 0.32 3.23
CA LYS A 52 -22.49 1.11 2.06
C LYS A 52 -23.65 2.09 2.33
N ASP A 53 -24.37 1.93 3.43
CA ASP A 53 -25.46 2.78 3.90
C ASP A 53 -25.08 3.69 5.07
N ASP A 54 -23.81 3.69 5.51
CA ASP A 54 -23.31 4.60 6.54
C ASP A 54 -22.94 5.97 5.95
N GLU A 55 -23.94 6.85 5.89
CA GLU A 55 -23.80 8.23 5.40
C GLU A 55 -22.79 9.05 6.21
N LEU A 56 -22.61 8.78 7.52
CA LEU A 56 -21.66 9.55 8.33
C LEU A 56 -20.22 9.26 7.90
N MET A 57 -19.92 7.99 7.62
CA MET A 57 -18.61 7.58 7.14
C MET A 57 -18.38 7.97 5.68
N LEU A 58 -19.42 7.89 4.85
CA LEU A 58 -19.35 8.30 3.43
C LEU A 58 -18.92 9.77 3.28
N HIS A 59 -19.39 10.63 4.18
CA HIS A 59 -19.09 12.06 4.18
C HIS A 59 -17.98 12.46 5.18
N ALA A 60 -17.28 11.50 5.79
CA ALA A 60 -16.30 11.77 6.86
C ALA A 60 -15.11 12.65 6.42
N LYS A 61 -14.77 12.62 5.12
CA LYS A 61 -13.65 13.36 4.53
C LYS A 61 -14.09 14.28 3.39
N GLU A 62 -15.30 14.84 3.51
CA GLU A 62 -15.77 15.92 2.64
C GLU A 62 -15.40 17.31 3.15
N GLY A 63 -15.35 18.27 2.23
CA GLY A 63 -15.03 19.67 2.53
C GLY A 63 -13.62 19.82 3.10
N GLU A 64 -13.41 20.87 3.90
CA GLU A 64 -12.10 21.17 4.49
C GLU A 64 -11.79 20.38 5.77
N TRP A 65 -12.05 19.07 5.75
CA TRP A 65 -11.85 18.17 6.91
C TRP A 65 -10.42 18.21 7.45
N TRP A 66 -9.42 18.50 6.60
CA TRP A 66 -8.03 18.64 7.04
C TRP A 66 -7.80 19.83 7.98
N LYS A 67 -8.74 20.79 8.06
CA LYS A 67 -8.71 21.89 9.03
C LYS A 67 -9.51 21.56 10.29
N THR A 68 -10.65 20.90 10.14
CA THR A 68 -11.61 20.68 11.25
C THR A 68 -11.39 19.35 11.98
N ALA A 69 -10.92 18.33 11.28
CA ALA A 69 -10.64 16.99 11.78
C ALA A 69 -9.37 16.39 11.13
N PRO A 70 -8.19 17.03 11.29
CA PRO A 70 -6.95 16.63 10.61
C PRO A 70 -6.51 15.19 10.89
N TRP A 71 -6.85 14.63 12.05
CA TRP A 71 -6.54 13.24 12.43
C TRP A 71 -7.14 12.22 11.46
N ARG A 72 -8.23 12.55 10.76
CA ARG A 72 -8.84 11.70 9.71
C ARG A 72 -7.90 11.43 8.54
N GLY A 73 -6.80 12.17 8.42
CA GLY A 73 -5.74 11.92 7.45
C GLY A 73 -4.92 10.64 7.74
N ASN A 74 -5.08 10.04 8.92
CA ASN A 74 -4.43 8.78 9.27
C ASN A 74 -5.09 7.55 8.63
N SER A 75 -6.30 7.70 8.07
CA SER A 75 -7.07 6.60 7.49
C SER A 75 -7.44 6.87 6.03
N ASN A 76 -7.31 5.82 5.22
CA ASN A 76 -8.01 5.72 3.94
C ASN A 76 -9.33 4.99 4.17
N ASN A 77 -10.44 5.53 3.70
CA ASN A 77 -11.76 4.97 3.99
C ASN A 77 -12.30 4.22 2.77
N SER A 78 -12.86 3.03 2.99
CA SER A 78 -13.39 2.18 1.92
C SER A 78 -14.75 1.60 2.30
N VAL A 79 -15.67 1.57 1.35
CA VAL A 79 -16.94 0.88 1.51
C VAL A 79 -16.71 -0.62 1.35
N GLN A 80 -17.23 -1.41 2.28
CA GLN A 80 -17.23 -2.86 2.21
C GLN A 80 -18.57 -3.36 1.63
N PHE A 81 -18.51 -4.00 0.48
CA PHE A 81 -19.65 -4.57 -0.23
C PHE A 81 -19.72 -6.08 -0.02
N ASP A 82 -20.86 -6.56 0.45
CA ASP A 82 -21.14 -7.99 0.49
C ASP A 82 -21.54 -8.47 -0.92
N ARG A 83 -20.76 -9.41 -1.46
CA ARG A 83 -20.97 -10.00 -2.80
C ARG A 83 -22.33 -10.66 -2.94
N GLY A 84 -22.89 -11.17 -1.85
CA GLY A 84 -24.15 -11.91 -1.85
C GLY A 84 -25.41 -11.05 -1.94
N ASN A 85 -25.34 -9.76 -1.60
CA ASN A 85 -26.52 -8.91 -1.49
C ASN A 85 -26.41 -7.48 -2.06
N THR A 86 -25.22 -7.01 -2.41
CA THR A 86 -25.05 -5.66 -2.96
C THR A 86 -25.66 -5.55 -4.36
N THR A 87 -26.49 -4.53 -4.59
CA THR A 87 -27.06 -4.26 -5.93
C THR A 87 -26.18 -3.32 -6.76
N LYS A 88 -26.41 -3.27 -8.08
CA LYS A 88 -25.67 -2.35 -8.96
C LYS A 88 -25.95 -0.89 -8.59
N GLU A 89 -27.18 -0.58 -8.22
CA GLU A 89 -27.59 0.77 -7.84
C GLU A 89 -26.84 1.27 -6.59
N GLU A 90 -26.64 0.40 -5.61
CA GLU A 90 -25.86 0.71 -4.40
C GLU A 90 -24.39 0.94 -4.75
N PHE A 91 -23.80 0.08 -5.59
CA PHE A 91 -22.45 0.26 -6.09
C PHE A 91 -22.31 1.59 -6.87
N ASP A 92 -23.23 1.87 -7.79
CA ASP A 92 -23.20 3.07 -8.63
C ASP A 92 -23.33 4.36 -7.80
N LYS A 93 -24.09 4.33 -6.70
CA LYS A 93 -24.16 5.44 -5.73
C LYS A 93 -22.79 5.75 -5.13
N ILE A 94 -22.10 4.73 -4.63
CA ILE A 94 -20.77 4.89 -4.03
C ILE A 94 -19.73 5.26 -5.09
N PHE A 95 -19.83 4.70 -6.30
CA PHE A 95 -18.98 5.05 -7.42
C PHE A 95 -19.10 6.55 -7.76
N LYS A 96 -20.33 7.05 -7.85
CA LYS A 96 -20.59 8.46 -8.09
C LYS A 96 -19.96 9.34 -6.99
N GLN A 97 -20.14 8.95 -5.72
CA GLN A 97 -19.55 9.66 -4.60
C GLN A 97 -18.02 9.70 -4.68
N CYS A 98 -17.37 8.58 -4.99
CA CYS A 98 -15.92 8.54 -5.16
C CYS A 98 -15.45 9.47 -6.28
N LYS A 99 -16.13 9.46 -7.43
CA LYS A 99 -15.83 10.36 -8.54
C LYS A 99 -15.99 11.82 -8.16
N ASP A 100 -17.09 12.18 -7.51
CA ASP A 100 -17.42 13.56 -7.11
C ASP A 100 -16.49 14.08 -6.00
N SER A 101 -15.90 13.20 -5.19
CA SER A 101 -14.97 13.58 -4.11
C SER A 101 -13.68 14.25 -4.61
N GLU A 102 -13.28 13.95 -5.86
CA GLU A 102 -12.00 14.31 -6.48
C GLU A 102 -10.73 13.91 -5.70
N CYS A 103 -10.85 13.20 -4.58
CA CYS A 103 -9.73 12.80 -3.71
C CYS A 103 -9.46 11.29 -3.71
N GLY A 104 -10.28 10.53 -4.44
CA GLY A 104 -10.13 9.08 -4.57
C GLY A 104 -10.70 8.27 -3.39
N GLU A 105 -11.63 8.87 -2.65
CA GLU A 105 -12.34 8.21 -1.55
C GLU A 105 -13.86 8.24 -1.77
N PRO A 106 -14.60 7.20 -1.34
CA PRO A 106 -14.10 5.99 -0.69
C PRO A 106 -13.48 4.99 -1.67
N GLY A 107 -12.62 4.10 -1.16
CA GLY A 107 -12.22 2.88 -1.87
C GLY A 107 -13.35 1.84 -1.90
N PHE A 108 -13.17 0.81 -2.73
CA PHE A 108 -14.17 -0.25 -2.95
C PHE A 108 -13.57 -1.58 -2.51
N VAL A 109 -14.19 -2.26 -1.55
CA VAL A 109 -13.75 -3.57 -1.06
C VAL A 109 -14.92 -4.55 -1.10
N TRP A 110 -14.76 -5.67 -1.80
CA TRP A 110 -15.73 -6.76 -1.81
C TRP A 110 -15.40 -7.81 -0.75
N THR A 111 -16.43 -8.36 -0.13
CA THR A 111 -16.30 -9.44 0.85
C THR A 111 -17.37 -10.52 0.65
N ASN A 112 -17.03 -11.77 0.98
CA ASN A 112 -17.99 -12.87 1.19
C ASN A 112 -18.35 -13.02 2.68
N ASN A 113 -17.68 -12.30 3.57
CA ASN A 113 -17.94 -12.31 5.00
C ASN A 113 -17.71 -10.90 5.60
N PRO A 114 -18.77 -10.20 6.02
CA PRO A 114 -18.67 -8.85 6.60
C PRO A 114 -17.76 -8.73 7.82
N GLU A 115 -17.51 -9.82 8.54
CA GLU A 115 -16.61 -9.84 9.71
C GLU A 115 -15.11 -9.91 9.33
N TRP A 116 -14.80 -10.11 8.05
CA TRP A 116 -13.43 -10.10 7.55
C TRP A 116 -12.96 -8.69 7.24
N CYS A 117 -11.67 -8.48 7.48
CA CYS A 117 -10.99 -7.23 7.20
C CYS A 117 -9.99 -7.40 6.07
N VAL A 118 -9.43 -6.26 5.67
CA VAL A 118 -8.20 -6.19 4.87
C VAL A 118 -7.17 -5.34 5.61
N ASN A 119 -5.89 -5.52 5.29
CA ASN A 119 -4.85 -4.64 5.80
C ASN A 119 -4.91 -3.24 5.13
N PRO A 120 -4.17 -2.23 5.63
CA PRO A 120 -4.24 -0.86 5.11
C PRO A 120 -3.94 -0.67 3.61
N CYS A 121 -3.15 -1.58 3.02
CA CYS A 121 -2.86 -1.57 1.60
C CYS A 121 -3.84 -2.43 0.78
N CYS A 122 -4.79 -3.10 1.42
CA CYS A 122 -5.84 -3.90 0.78
C CYS A 122 -5.33 -5.07 -0.08
N GLU A 123 -4.11 -5.60 0.17
CA GLU A 123 -3.57 -6.77 -0.54
C GLU A 123 -3.82 -8.10 0.18
N ILE A 124 -4.06 -8.08 1.49
CA ILE A 124 -4.32 -9.27 2.31
C ILE A 124 -5.72 -9.19 2.94
N SER A 125 -6.44 -10.30 2.88
CA SER A 125 -7.71 -10.50 3.60
C SER A 125 -7.55 -11.47 4.76
N PHE A 126 -8.16 -11.15 5.90
CA PHE A 126 -8.14 -11.98 7.12
C PHE A 126 -9.36 -11.70 8.00
N PRO A 127 -9.72 -12.64 8.90
CA PRO A 127 -10.62 -12.32 10.00
C PRO A 127 -9.99 -11.25 10.92
N SER A 128 -10.82 -10.56 11.70
CA SER A 128 -10.35 -9.64 12.74
C SER A 128 -9.22 -10.25 13.58
N HIS A 129 -8.21 -9.43 13.92
CA HIS A 129 -6.96 -9.84 14.58
C HIS A 129 -6.05 -10.73 13.69
N GLY A 130 -5.89 -10.40 12.41
CA GLY A 130 -5.02 -11.09 11.45
C GLY A 130 -3.81 -10.26 11.02
N PHE A 131 -2.77 -10.92 10.49
CA PHE A 131 -1.54 -10.27 10.03
C PHE A 131 -1.33 -10.44 8.53
N CYS A 132 -0.59 -9.49 7.95
CA CYS A 132 0.10 -9.72 6.69
C CYS A 132 1.50 -10.28 6.94
N ASN A 133 1.96 -11.16 6.06
CA ASN A 133 3.30 -11.74 6.07
C ASN A 133 3.79 -11.79 4.62
N LEU A 134 4.67 -10.86 4.23
CA LEU A 134 4.91 -10.54 2.83
C LEU A 134 6.37 -10.73 2.42
N SER A 135 6.57 -11.39 1.29
CA SER A 135 7.81 -11.41 0.52
C SER A 135 7.50 -10.94 -0.91
N SER A 136 8.51 -10.54 -1.71
CA SER A 136 8.26 -9.96 -3.04
C SER A 136 9.24 -10.48 -4.08
N ILE A 137 8.73 -10.84 -5.26
CA ILE A 137 9.49 -11.20 -6.45
C ILE A 137 9.65 -9.95 -7.33
N ASN A 138 10.87 -9.65 -7.78
CA ASN A 138 11.06 -8.65 -8.84
C ASN A 138 10.80 -9.30 -10.20
N LEU A 139 9.65 -9.03 -10.81
CA LEU A 139 9.31 -9.50 -12.16
C LEU A 139 10.04 -8.70 -13.24
N GLY A 140 10.45 -7.46 -12.96
CA GLY A 140 11.02 -6.55 -13.96
C GLY A 140 12.37 -7.00 -14.53
N ASN A 141 13.02 -7.99 -13.91
CA ASN A 141 14.25 -8.60 -14.39
C ASN A 141 14.20 -10.15 -14.35
N VAL A 142 13.00 -10.71 -14.49
CA VAL A 142 12.85 -12.15 -14.75
C VAL A 142 13.25 -12.43 -16.18
N GLU A 143 14.10 -13.43 -16.40
CA GLU A 143 14.66 -13.73 -17.73
C GLU A 143 13.96 -14.93 -18.42
N SER A 144 13.29 -15.79 -17.65
CA SER A 144 12.62 -16.99 -18.17
C SER A 144 11.58 -17.53 -17.19
N GLN A 145 10.75 -18.48 -17.64
CA GLN A 145 9.81 -19.19 -16.76
C GLN A 145 10.53 -19.92 -15.61
N GLU A 146 11.69 -20.54 -15.88
CA GLU A 146 12.49 -21.25 -14.87
C GLU A 146 12.97 -20.28 -13.77
N ASP A 147 13.47 -19.10 -14.16
CA ASP A 147 13.87 -18.04 -13.21
C ASP A 147 12.67 -17.54 -12.39
N PHE A 148 11.49 -17.37 -13.01
CA PHE A 148 10.29 -16.99 -12.28
C PHE A 148 9.88 -18.05 -11.26
N ASN A 149 9.86 -19.33 -11.67
CA ASN A 149 9.53 -20.46 -10.81
C ASN A 149 10.49 -20.59 -9.63
N GLU A 150 11.80 -20.43 -9.86
CA GLU A 150 12.82 -20.47 -8.81
C GLU A 150 12.63 -19.33 -7.80
N ARG A 151 12.42 -18.09 -8.27
CA ARG A 151 12.15 -16.96 -7.39
C ARG A 151 10.87 -17.16 -6.60
N ALA A 152 9.81 -17.68 -7.22
CA ALA A 152 8.54 -17.97 -6.56
C ALA A 152 8.71 -19.00 -5.44
N TYR A 153 9.47 -20.07 -5.69
CA TYR A 153 9.83 -21.07 -4.69
C TYR A 153 10.55 -20.42 -3.49
N TRP A 154 11.65 -19.70 -3.72
CA TRP A 154 12.44 -19.12 -2.62
C TRP A 154 11.73 -18.00 -1.87
N CYS A 155 10.91 -17.22 -2.56
CA CYS A 155 10.07 -16.19 -1.93
C CYS A 155 9.04 -16.83 -0.97
N SER A 156 8.49 -17.99 -1.34
CA SER A 156 7.61 -18.81 -0.50
C SER A 156 8.34 -19.46 0.68
N VAL A 157 9.58 -19.93 0.49
CA VAL A 157 10.42 -20.44 1.59
C VAL A 157 10.57 -19.37 2.68
N ILE A 158 10.93 -18.13 2.32
CA ILE A 158 11.07 -17.02 3.27
C ILE A 158 9.74 -16.72 3.94
N GLY A 159 8.65 -16.59 3.18
CA GLY A 159 7.32 -16.32 3.73
C GLY A 159 6.88 -17.41 4.72
N THR A 160 7.16 -18.67 4.42
CA THR A 160 6.78 -19.80 5.27
C THR A 160 7.62 -19.86 6.55
N LEU A 161 8.91 -19.52 6.49
CA LEU A 161 9.73 -19.33 7.70
C LEU A 161 9.15 -18.23 8.59
N GLN A 162 8.75 -17.09 8.00
CA GLN A 162 8.14 -15.98 8.74
C GLN A 162 6.79 -16.36 9.38
N ALA A 163 6.01 -17.23 8.74
CA ALA A 163 4.74 -17.71 9.29
C ALA A 163 4.90 -18.47 10.62
N GLY A 164 6.08 -19.03 10.89
CA GLY A 164 6.39 -19.67 12.17
C GLY A 164 6.65 -18.70 13.33
N PHE A 165 6.72 -17.38 13.09
CA PHE A 165 7.02 -16.39 14.12
C PHE A 165 5.76 -15.94 14.87
N THR A 166 5.24 -16.80 15.74
CA THR A 166 3.96 -16.58 16.46
C THR A 166 4.12 -16.29 17.96
N ASP A 167 5.35 -16.04 18.45
CA ASP A 167 5.60 -15.59 19.83
C ASP A 167 5.28 -14.09 20.00
N LEU A 168 3.99 -13.79 20.11
CA LEU A 168 3.44 -12.43 20.16
C LEU A 168 3.18 -11.99 21.62
N LYS A 169 4.13 -11.27 22.22
CA LYS A 169 4.12 -10.95 23.67
C LYS A 169 3.22 -9.77 24.08
N TYR A 170 2.89 -8.88 23.15
CA TYR A 170 2.29 -7.57 23.45
C TYR A 170 0.84 -7.40 22.96
N ILE A 171 0.23 -8.47 22.44
CA ILE A 171 -1.11 -8.45 21.85
C ILE A 171 -1.89 -9.69 22.27
N GLY A 172 -3.22 -9.60 22.22
CA GLY A 172 -4.11 -10.66 22.72
C GLY A 172 -3.94 -12.00 22.01
N SER A 173 -4.27 -13.10 22.70
CA SER A 173 -4.07 -14.48 22.21
C SER A 173 -4.74 -14.75 20.86
N LYS A 174 -5.86 -14.09 20.57
CA LYS A 174 -6.59 -14.23 19.32
C LYS A 174 -5.74 -13.95 18.08
N TRP A 175 -4.81 -13.00 18.17
CA TRP A 175 -3.85 -12.72 17.09
C TRP A 175 -2.94 -13.93 16.81
N LYS A 176 -2.42 -14.55 17.88
CA LYS A 176 -1.59 -15.75 17.79
C LYS A 176 -2.38 -16.94 17.24
N GLU A 177 -3.58 -17.16 17.76
CA GLU A 177 -4.48 -18.23 17.29
C GLU A 177 -4.77 -18.10 15.79
N ASN A 178 -5.08 -16.89 15.32
CA ASN A 178 -5.31 -16.63 13.89
C ASN A 178 -4.03 -16.82 13.05
N ALA A 179 -2.87 -16.38 13.55
CA ALA A 179 -1.59 -16.54 12.86
C ALA A 179 -1.23 -18.03 12.70
N GLU A 180 -1.39 -18.82 13.76
CA GLU A 180 -1.13 -20.27 13.76
C GLU A 180 -2.16 -21.05 12.94
N ASP A 181 -3.44 -20.65 12.95
CA ASP A 181 -4.47 -21.32 12.16
C ASP A 181 -4.28 -21.11 10.66
N MET A 182 -4.04 -19.87 10.24
CA MET A 182 -3.93 -19.54 8.81
C MET A 182 -2.53 -19.75 8.25
N SER A 183 -1.48 -19.65 9.09
CA SER A 183 -0.06 -19.65 8.69
C SER A 183 0.18 -18.80 7.43
N LEU A 184 -0.48 -17.64 7.38
CA LEU A 184 -0.67 -16.86 6.16
C LEU A 184 0.67 -16.44 5.57
N ILE A 185 0.81 -16.56 4.25
CA ILE A 185 1.92 -15.97 3.50
C ILE A 185 1.36 -15.14 2.34
N GLY A 186 2.12 -14.15 1.92
CA GLY A 186 1.80 -13.28 0.80
C GLY A 186 3.04 -13.12 -0.07
N VAL A 187 3.24 -14.08 -0.98
CA VAL A 187 4.24 -13.96 -2.04
C VAL A 187 3.71 -12.93 -3.05
N SER A 188 4.23 -11.72 -2.91
CA SER A 188 3.92 -10.59 -3.78
C SER A 188 4.79 -10.60 -5.03
N ILE A 189 4.32 -9.91 -6.06
CA ILE A 189 5.11 -9.58 -7.25
C ILE A 189 5.22 -8.06 -7.36
N THR A 190 6.41 -7.57 -7.68
CA THR A 190 6.67 -6.17 -8.03
C THR A 190 7.31 -6.08 -9.40
N GLY A 191 7.30 -4.89 -10.01
CA GLY A 191 7.88 -4.71 -11.33
C GLY A 191 7.03 -5.23 -12.49
N ILE A 192 5.73 -5.47 -12.28
CA ILE A 192 4.88 -6.13 -13.28
C ILE A 192 4.82 -5.30 -14.58
N ALA A 193 4.65 -3.99 -14.45
CA ALA A 193 4.64 -3.06 -15.59
C ALA A 193 6.03 -2.78 -16.21
N SER A 194 7.10 -3.36 -15.65
CA SER A 194 8.45 -3.30 -16.22
C SER A 194 8.73 -4.44 -17.19
N HIS A 195 7.95 -5.53 -17.11
CA HIS A 195 8.08 -6.67 -18.00
C HIS A 195 7.42 -6.35 -19.35
N PRO A 196 8.08 -6.62 -20.50
CA PRO A 196 7.59 -6.20 -21.81
C PRO A 196 6.29 -6.89 -22.22
N ASP A 197 6.09 -8.15 -21.81
CA ASP A 197 4.88 -8.91 -22.05
C ASP A 197 4.72 -10.00 -20.98
N ILE A 198 3.83 -9.77 -20.01
CA ILE A 198 3.61 -10.71 -18.91
C ILE A 198 2.92 -12.01 -19.36
N THR A 199 2.30 -12.03 -20.55
CA THR A 199 1.58 -13.22 -21.03
C THR A 199 2.52 -14.34 -21.48
N GLN A 200 3.82 -14.05 -21.62
CA GLN A 200 4.87 -15.02 -21.89
C GLN A 200 5.25 -15.86 -20.66
N LEU A 201 4.81 -15.44 -19.47
CA LEU A 201 5.04 -16.16 -18.22
C LEU A 201 3.76 -16.90 -17.80
N ASN A 202 3.94 -18.13 -17.35
CA ASN A 202 2.91 -18.94 -16.74
C ASN A 202 2.88 -18.68 -15.22
N PHE A 203 1.99 -17.80 -14.79
CA PHE A 203 1.82 -17.46 -13.38
C PHE A 203 1.29 -18.65 -12.56
N GLU A 204 0.40 -19.47 -13.13
CA GLU A 204 -0.17 -20.63 -12.42
C GLU A 204 0.90 -21.70 -12.14
N GLU A 205 1.84 -21.89 -13.07
CA GLU A 205 3.01 -22.72 -12.86
C GLU A 205 3.88 -22.18 -11.73
N ALA A 206 4.18 -20.88 -11.71
CA ALA A 206 4.92 -20.27 -10.62
C ALA A 206 4.18 -20.40 -9.27
N VAL A 207 2.85 -20.31 -9.24
CA VAL A 207 2.04 -20.58 -8.03
C VAL A 207 2.22 -22.03 -7.56
N SER A 208 2.34 -23.00 -8.46
CA SER A 208 2.61 -24.39 -8.08
C SER A 208 3.95 -24.54 -7.34
N HIS A 209 4.96 -23.76 -7.71
CA HIS A 209 6.24 -23.67 -7.01
C HIS A 209 6.11 -23.00 -5.64
N VAL A 210 5.26 -21.97 -5.51
CA VAL A 210 4.93 -21.34 -4.22
C VAL A 210 4.29 -22.37 -3.27
N LYS A 211 3.29 -23.13 -3.76
CA LYS A 211 2.61 -24.19 -2.98
C LYS A 211 3.58 -25.26 -2.53
N LYS A 212 4.41 -25.77 -3.46
CA LYS A 212 5.42 -26.78 -3.16
C LYS A 212 6.37 -26.34 -2.04
N ALA A 213 6.95 -25.14 -2.15
CA ALA A 213 7.82 -24.58 -1.12
C ALA A 213 7.11 -24.45 0.24
N ASN A 214 5.85 -23.95 0.24
CA ASN A 214 5.10 -23.77 1.47
C ASN A 214 4.82 -25.12 2.16
N GLU A 215 4.39 -26.14 1.42
CA GLU A 215 4.14 -27.48 1.96
C GLU A 215 5.41 -28.12 2.53
N GLU A 216 6.53 -28.04 1.80
CA GLU A 216 7.81 -28.61 2.23
C GLU A 216 8.33 -27.92 3.50
N VAL A 217 8.34 -26.59 3.52
CA VAL A 217 8.88 -25.81 4.65
C VAL A 217 7.93 -25.87 5.86
N ALA A 218 6.62 -25.78 5.67
CA ALA A 218 5.65 -25.88 6.76
C ALA A 218 5.78 -27.22 7.48
N LYS A 219 5.97 -28.32 6.73
CA LYS A 219 6.24 -29.65 7.29
C LYS A 219 7.53 -29.70 8.10
N ILE A 220 8.60 -29.07 7.65
CA ILE A 220 9.88 -29.01 8.38
C ILE A 220 9.72 -28.23 9.70
N LEU A 221 8.96 -27.12 9.67
CA LEU A 221 8.72 -26.28 10.84
C LEU A 221 7.67 -26.85 11.82
N GLY A 222 6.84 -27.78 11.36
CA GLY A 222 5.72 -28.31 12.15
C GLY A 222 4.54 -27.32 12.27
N ILE A 223 4.37 -26.42 11.30
CA ILE A 223 3.21 -25.50 11.21
C ILE A 223 2.21 -25.98 10.15
N LYS A 224 1.03 -25.35 10.08
CA LYS A 224 0.06 -25.64 9.01
C LYS A 224 0.54 -25.04 7.69
N PRO A 225 0.21 -25.65 6.53
CA PRO A 225 0.30 -24.96 5.25
C PRO A 225 -0.57 -23.68 5.26
N ALA A 226 -0.19 -22.70 4.46
CA ALA A 226 -0.84 -21.40 4.45
C ALA A 226 -2.23 -21.48 3.79
N ASP A 227 -3.23 -20.82 4.40
CA ASP A 227 -4.60 -20.75 3.84
C ASP A 227 -4.65 -19.98 2.51
N ARG A 228 -3.75 -19.00 2.33
CA ARG A 228 -3.56 -18.22 1.11
C ARG A 228 -2.07 -17.92 0.97
N LEU A 229 -1.58 -17.91 -0.26
CA LEU A 229 -0.15 -17.88 -0.54
C LEU A 229 0.32 -16.66 -1.33
N THR A 230 -0.54 -16.06 -2.15
CA THR A 230 -0.14 -15.05 -3.14
C THR A 230 -0.99 -13.79 -3.03
N ASN A 231 -0.40 -12.66 -3.42
CA ASN A 231 -1.04 -11.35 -3.49
C ASN A 231 -0.22 -10.45 -4.43
N VAL A 232 -0.63 -9.19 -4.59
CA VAL A 232 0.26 -8.11 -5.04
C VAL A 232 0.12 -6.92 -4.13
N LYS A 233 1.21 -6.53 -3.47
CA LYS A 233 1.30 -5.34 -2.62
C LYS A 233 1.74 -4.12 -3.43
N PRO A 234 1.38 -2.89 -3.01
CA PRO A 234 2.01 -1.69 -3.55
C PRO A 234 3.42 -1.58 -2.98
N ASP A 235 4.44 -1.79 -3.80
CA ASP A 235 5.84 -1.88 -3.35
C ASP A 235 6.56 -0.53 -3.35
N GLY A 236 6.08 0.41 -2.53
CA GLY A 236 6.53 1.80 -2.52
C GLY A 236 8.01 2.01 -2.16
N THR A 237 8.63 1.09 -1.42
CA THR A 237 10.05 1.15 -1.01
C THR A 237 10.90 0.04 -1.61
N GLY A 238 10.37 -1.18 -1.74
CA GLY A 238 11.12 -2.29 -2.34
C GLY A 238 11.33 -2.08 -3.84
N ALA A 239 10.33 -1.59 -4.58
CA ALA A 239 10.49 -1.35 -6.02
C ALA A 239 11.60 -0.32 -6.34
N PRO A 240 11.71 0.82 -5.63
CA PRO A 240 12.86 1.73 -5.79
C PRO A 240 14.21 1.09 -5.48
N VAL A 241 14.31 0.30 -4.41
CA VAL A 241 15.55 -0.42 -4.05
C VAL A 241 15.94 -1.40 -5.17
N LEU A 242 14.95 -2.04 -5.78
CA LEU A 242 15.12 -2.99 -6.88
C LEU A 242 15.20 -2.33 -8.26
N GLY A 243 15.06 -1.00 -8.35
CA GLY A 243 15.08 -0.27 -9.61
C GLY A 243 13.94 -0.63 -10.57
N THR A 244 12.75 -0.94 -10.07
CA THR A 244 11.62 -1.47 -10.85
C THR A 244 10.31 -0.69 -10.60
N SER A 245 9.25 -1.00 -11.34
CA SER A 245 7.90 -0.44 -11.09
C SER A 245 7.26 -1.03 -9.82
N SER A 246 6.37 -0.27 -9.18
CA SER A 246 5.78 -0.65 -7.88
C SER A 246 4.62 -1.62 -8.04
N GLY A 247 4.78 -2.87 -7.62
CA GLY A 247 3.68 -3.85 -7.63
C GLY A 247 3.12 -4.04 -9.04
N ILE A 248 1.82 -3.77 -9.18
CA ILE A 248 1.06 -3.81 -10.44
C ILE A 248 1.18 -2.52 -11.28
N HIS A 249 1.63 -1.42 -10.65
CA HIS A 249 1.54 -0.08 -11.24
C HIS A 249 2.56 0.19 -12.33
N SER A 250 2.11 0.98 -13.31
CA SER A 250 2.93 1.54 -14.39
C SER A 250 3.97 2.53 -13.88
N TRP A 251 5.06 2.67 -14.64
CA TRP A 251 6.05 3.73 -14.42
C TRP A 251 5.41 5.11 -14.56
N HIS A 252 5.98 6.14 -13.92
CA HIS A 252 5.44 7.49 -14.03
C HIS A 252 5.46 7.99 -15.49
N ALA A 253 6.64 7.96 -16.11
CA ALA A 253 6.87 8.26 -17.53
C ALA A 253 8.15 7.58 -18.03
N LYS A 254 8.47 7.72 -19.32
CA LYS A 254 9.72 7.20 -19.90
C LYS A 254 10.95 7.84 -19.24
N HIS A 255 10.92 9.15 -19.01
CA HIS A 255 11.92 9.90 -18.25
C HIS A 255 11.20 10.83 -17.29
N TYR A 256 11.61 10.86 -16.03
CA TYR A 256 11.03 11.75 -15.02
C TYR A 256 12.02 12.04 -13.89
N TYR A 257 11.87 13.21 -13.27
CA TYR A 257 12.46 13.49 -11.98
C TYR A 257 11.71 12.72 -10.90
N ARG A 258 12.47 12.11 -9.98
CA ARG A 258 11.97 11.55 -8.74
C ARG A 258 12.60 12.31 -7.58
N ARG A 259 11.76 12.89 -6.73
CA ARG A 259 12.20 13.72 -5.61
C ARG A 259 12.05 13.01 -4.27
N ILE A 260 13.05 13.15 -3.42
CA ILE A 260 13.11 12.55 -2.07
C ILE A 260 13.31 13.67 -1.06
N ARG A 261 12.45 13.73 -0.04
CA ARG A 261 12.59 14.68 1.06
C ARG A 261 13.42 14.08 2.17
N VAL A 262 14.40 14.86 2.65
CA VAL A 262 15.28 14.49 3.75
C VAL A 262 15.28 15.61 4.78
N ASN A 263 15.29 15.29 6.07
CA ASN A 263 15.43 16.30 7.09
C ASN A 263 16.87 16.82 7.11
N LYS A 264 17.06 18.13 7.27
CA LYS A 264 18.38 18.77 7.30
C LYS A 264 19.30 18.29 8.42
N VAL A 265 18.75 17.64 9.46
CA VAL A 265 19.54 17.05 10.55
C VAL A 265 20.09 15.66 10.21
N GLU A 266 19.60 15.02 9.16
CA GLU A 266 20.05 13.69 8.77
C GLU A 266 21.42 13.77 8.08
N PRO A 267 22.37 12.87 8.39
CA PRO A 267 23.71 12.88 7.78
C PRO A 267 23.72 12.88 6.25
N ILE A 268 22.69 12.30 5.63
CA ILE A 268 22.53 12.30 4.17
C ILE A 268 22.37 13.71 3.60
N TYR A 269 21.73 14.65 4.32
CA TYR A 269 21.55 16.01 3.83
C TYR A 269 22.89 16.71 3.68
N GLU A 270 23.72 16.70 4.73
CA GLU A 270 25.06 17.32 4.70
C GLU A 270 25.97 16.67 3.65
N TYR A 271 25.91 15.34 3.53
CA TYR A 271 26.63 14.61 2.49
C TYR A 271 26.22 15.08 1.08
N MET A 272 24.91 15.23 0.83
CA MET A 272 24.40 15.70 -0.45
C MET A 272 24.82 17.14 -0.75
N VAL A 273 24.69 18.06 0.21
CA VAL A 273 25.10 19.47 0.03
C VAL A 273 26.58 19.58 -0.30
N LYS A 274 27.43 18.76 0.35
CA LYS A 274 28.88 18.81 0.15
C LYS A 274 29.35 18.20 -1.17
N ASN A 275 28.75 17.09 -1.59
CA ASN A 275 29.27 16.29 -2.71
C ASN A 275 28.43 16.43 -3.99
N PHE A 276 27.13 16.73 -3.86
CA PHE A 276 26.16 16.80 -4.95
C PHE A 276 25.23 18.03 -4.80
N PRO A 277 25.76 19.26 -4.69
CA PRO A 277 24.97 20.46 -4.44
C PRO A 277 23.97 20.78 -5.56
N ASP A 278 24.15 20.23 -6.75
CA ASP A 278 23.25 20.37 -7.89
C ASP A 278 22.08 19.37 -7.89
N LEU A 279 22.10 18.38 -6.99
CA LEU A 279 21.03 17.40 -6.81
C LEU A 279 20.13 17.69 -5.62
N ILE A 280 20.43 18.72 -4.82
CA ILE A 280 19.69 19.03 -3.60
C ILE A 280 19.34 20.51 -3.51
N GLU A 281 18.12 20.80 -3.10
CA GLU A 281 17.62 22.15 -2.83
C GLU A 281 16.80 22.18 -1.53
N ASP A 282 16.51 23.38 -1.03
CA ASP A 282 15.63 23.54 0.14
C ASP A 282 14.19 23.13 -0.17
N ASP A 283 13.52 22.47 0.77
CA ASP A 283 12.09 22.21 0.65
C ASP A 283 11.30 23.52 0.78
N LYS A 284 10.48 23.82 -0.23
CA LYS A 284 9.68 25.05 -0.33
C LYS A 284 8.50 25.09 0.64
N ARG A 285 8.09 23.96 1.21
CA ARG A 285 6.96 23.81 2.14
C ARG A 285 7.42 23.73 3.59
N LYS A 286 8.59 23.14 3.84
CA LYS A 286 9.11 22.91 5.19
C LYS A 286 10.59 23.25 5.27
N SER A 287 10.91 24.39 5.87
CA SER A 287 12.28 24.93 5.97
C SER A 287 13.31 24.02 6.67
N THR A 288 12.84 23.03 7.43
CA THR A 288 13.67 22.02 8.13
C THR A 288 14.08 20.85 7.24
N ASP A 289 13.58 20.79 6.00
CA ASP A 289 13.82 19.69 5.08
C ASP A 289 14.52 20.18 3.80
N GLY A 290 15.20 19.27 3.11
CA GLY A 290 15.74 19.43 1.77
C GLY A 290 15.12 18.41 0.81
N VAL A 291 15.27 18.69 -0.49
CA VAL A 291 14.72 17.87 -1.58
C VAL A 291 15.85 17.43 -2.50
N ILE A 292 16.09 16.12 -2.53
CA ILE A 292 17.01 15.48 -3.47
C ILE A 292 16.24 15.17 -4.75
N SER A 293 16.75 15.56 -5.91
CA SER A 293 16.13 15.30 -7.23
C SER A 293 17.02 14.37 -8.06
N LEU A 294 16.48 13.22 -8.46
CA LEU A 294 17.15 12.24 -9.32
C LEU A 294 16.39 12.10 -10.64
N VAL A 295 17.09 11.89 -11.76
CA VAL A 295 16.43 11.58 -13.04
C VAL A 295 16.37 10.08 -13.24
N ILE A 296 15.16 9.57 -13.46
CA ILE A 296 14.86 8.15 -13.65
C ILE A 296 14.47 7.91 -15.11
N ARG A 297 14.91 6.78 -15.66
CA ARG A 297 14.49 6.26 -16.96
C ARG A 297 13.79 4.91 -16.77
N ALA A 298 12.55 4.80 -17.24
CA ALA A 298 11.84 3.52 -17.29
C ALA A 298 12.53 2.57 -18.31
N PRO A 299 12.50 1.24 -18.10
CA PRO A 299 13.06 0.30 -19.05
C PRO A 299 12.36 0.38 -20.41
N GLU A 300 13.07 0.01 -21.47
CA GLU A 300 12.48 0.00 -22.81
C GLU A 300 11.34 -1.02 -22.88
N GLY A 301 10.23 -0.65 -23.52
CA GLY A 301 9.01 -1.48 -23.55
C GLY A 301 8.14 -1.44 -22.28
N ALA A 302 8.55 -0.71 -21.23
CA ALA A 302 7.75 -0.62 -20.00
C ALA A 302 6.44 0.16 -20.20
N VAL A 303 5.43 -0.21 -19.42
CA VAL A 303 4.17 0.54 -19.35
C VAL A 303 4.34 1.74 -18.43
N THR A 304 3.87 2.90 -18.90
CA THR A 304 3.90 4.19 -18.21
C THR A 304 2.48 4.73 -18.04
N ARG A 305 2.29 5.66 -17.11
CA ARG A 305 0.95 6.28 -16.89
C ARG A 305 0.39 6.98 -18.13
N ARG A 306 1.25 7.43 -19.06
CA ARG A 306 0.83 8.16 -20.27
C ARG A 306 0.38 7.25 -21.42
N ASN A 307 0.95 6.05 -21.54
CA ASN A 307 0.67 5.11 -22.62
C ASN A 307 -0.27 3.97 -22.19
N GLU A 308 -1.06 4.21 -21.16
CA GLU A 308 -2.03 3.26 -20.63
C GLU A 308 -3.36 3.98 -20.33
N THR A 309 -4.46 3.29 -20.63
CA THR A 309 -5.83 3.64 -20.24
C THR A 309 -6.20 3.00 -18.91
N ALA A 310 -7.21 3.55 -18.23
CA ALA A 310 -7.70 2.96 -17.00
C ALA A 310 -8.16 1.50 -17.17
N ILE A 311 -8.76 1.17 -18.31
CA ILE A 311 -9.21 -0.20 -18.60
C ILE A 311 -8.04 -1.16 -18.87
N GLU A 312 -7.02 -0.76 -19.63
CA GLU A 312 -5.82 -1.59 -19.82
C GLU A 312 -5.14 -1.91 -18.47
N PHE A 313 -5.08 -0.92 -17.57
CA PHE A 313 -4.59 -1.12 -16.21
C PHE A 313 -5.44 -2.15 -15.44
N LEU A 314 -6.77 -2.02 -15.49
CA LEU A 314 -7.70 -2.90 -14.80
C LEU A 314 -7.72 -4.32 -15.38
N GLU A 315 -7.58 -4.49 -16.69
CA GLU A 315 -7.40 -5.80 -17.32
C GLU A 315 -6.10 -6.46 -16.88
N ARG A 316 -5.00 -5.71 -16.73
CA ARG A 316 -3.77 -6.24 -16.12
C ARG A 316 -3.99 -6.66 -14.66
N VAL A 317 -4.72 -5.87 -13.86
CA VAL A 317 -5.08 -6.21 -12.47
C VAL A 317 -5.87 -7.53 -12.44
N LYS A 318 -6.90 -7.66 -13.28
CA LYS A 318 -7.73 -8.86 -13.40
C LYS A 318 -6.92 -10.08 -13.83
N TYR A 319 -6.08 -9.95 -14.86
CA TYR A 319 -5.22 -11.05 -15.33
C TYR A 319 -4.36 -11.60 -14.19
N ILE A 320 -3.69 -10.72 -13.42
CA ILE A 320 -2.90 -11.14 -12.27
C ILE A 320 -3.78 -11.71 -11.16
N PHE A 321 -4.96 -11.16 -10.93
CA PHE A 321 -5.89 -11.73 -9.94
C PHE A 321 -6.30 -13.16 -10.32
N GLU A 322 -6.63 -13.40 -11.59
CA GLU A 322 -7.07 -14.70 -12.11
C GLU A 322 -5.95 -15.75 -12.12
N HIS A 323 -4.72 -15.37 -12.49
CA HIS A 323 -3.62 -16.32 -12.71
C HIS A 323 -2.58 -16.38 -11.59
N TRP A 324 -2.56 -15.41 -10.67
CA TRP A 324 -1.64 -15.40 -9.52
C TRP A 324 -2.37 -15.50 -8.18
N VAL A 325 -3.40 -14.68 -7.95
CA VAL A 325 -4.07 -14.58 -6.65
C VAL A 325 -5.06 -15.73 -6.42
N LYS A 326 -6.00 -15.96 -7.34
CA LYS A 326 -6.99 -17.06 -7.22
C LYS A 326 -6.33 -18.43 -7.09
N PRO A 327 -5.31 -18.79 -7.90
CA PRO A 327 -4.69 -20.11 -7.80
C PRO A 327 -3.92 -20.30 -6.50
N GLY A 328 -3.45 -19.22 -5.85
CA GLY A 328 -2.79 -19.26 -4.55
C GLY A 328 -3.74 -19.19 -3.36
N HIS A 329 -5.05 -19.27 -3.56
CA HIS A 329 -6.04 -19.40 -2.48
C HIS A 329 -6.33 -20.88 -2.20
N ILE A 330 -6.19 -21.31 -0.94
CA ILE A 330 -6.50 -22.69 -0.50
C ILE A 330 -7.80 -22.71 0.28
N ARG A 331 -7.96 -21.79 1.25
CA ARG A 331 -9.11 -21.70 2.14
C ARG A 331 -9.35 -20.26 2.60
N GLY A 332 -10.57 -20.01 3.06
CA GLY A 332 -11.01 -18.76 3.67
C GLY A 332 -12.12 -18.11 2.84
N ASP A 333 -12.83 -17.16 3.44
CA ASP A 333 -14.01 -16.59 2.80
C ASP A 333 -13.63 -15.61 1.68
N ASN A 334 -12.48 -14.94 1.82
CA ASN A 334 -12.02 -13.93 0.87
C ASN A 334 -10.69 -14.33 0.21
N TYR A 335 -10.55 -13.96 -1.05
CA TYR A 335 -9.25 -13.95 -1.72
C TYR A 335 -8.37 -12.83 -1.14
N ASN A 336 -7.05 -13.02 -1.15
CA ASN A 336 -6.13 -11.89 -1.14
C ASN A 336 -6.39 -11.01 -2.38
N ASN A 337 -5.61 -9.95 -2.58
CA ASN A 337 -5.90 -8.99 -3.64
C ASN A 337 -4.66 -8.63 -4.46
N VAL A 338 -4.93 -8.02 -5.61
CA VAL A 338 -3.96 -7.18 -6.32
C VAL A 338 -4.22 -5.75 -5.88
N SER A 339 -3.50 -5.28 -4.88
CA SER A 339 -3.66 -3.91 -4.39
C SER A 339 -3.30 -2.92 -5.49
N CYS A 340 -4.27 -2.06 -5.84
CA CYS A 340 -4.09 -1.10 -6.91
C CYS A 340 -4.78 0.24 -6.62
N THR A 341 -4.23 1.27 -7.26
CA THR A 341 -4.84 2.60 -7.40
C THR A 341 -4.93 2.87 -8.89
N CYS A 342 -6.14 2.86 -9.42
CA CYS A 342 -6.39 3.14 -10.83
C CYS A 342 -6.53 4.65 -11.03
N ASN A 343 -5.67 5.23 -11.88
CA ASN A 343 -5.82 6.62 -12.28
C ASN A 343 -6.85 6.68 -13.41
N VAL A 344 -7.89 7.51 -13.28
CA VAL A 344 -9.00 7.56 -14.24
C VAL A 344 -9.06 8.93 -14.91
N LYS A 345 -8.90 8.99 -16.24
CA LYS A 345 -9.05 10.24 -17.00
C LYS A 345 -10.53 10.60 -17.10
N ASN A 346 -10.82 11.89 -17.32
CA ASN A 346 -12.18 12.42 -17.29
C ASN A 346 -13.17 11.70 -18.22
N HIS A 347 -12.71 11.15 -19.35
CA HIS A 347 -13.56 10.44 -20.32
C HIS A 347 -13.66 8.92 -20.06
N GLU A 348 -12.90 8.36 -19.11
CA GLU A 348 -12.82 6.91 -18.85
C GLU A 348 -13.76 6.45 -17.71
N TRP A 349 -14.31 7.38 -16.92
CA TRP A 349 -15.06 7.06 -15.70
C TRP A 349 -16.23 6.10 -15.90
N ASP A 350 -17.03 6.28 -16.95
CA ASP A 350 -18.21 5.45 -17.18
C ASP A 350 -17.81 4.02 -17.58
N GLU A 351 -16.74 3.88 -18.36
CA GLU A 351 -16.20 2.58 -18.74
C GLU A 351 -15.61 1.84 -17.53
N VAL A 352 -14.87 2.55 -16.68
CA VAL A 352 -14.32 2.02 -15.42
C VAL A 352 -15.44 1.53 -14.49
N ARG A 353 -16.54 2.29 -14.38
CA ARG A 353 -17.71 1.90 -13.58
C ARG A 353 -18.28 0.56 -14.03
N GLU A 354 -18.58 0.45 -15.32
CA GLU A 354 -19.16 -0.78 -15.89
C GLU A 354 -18.19 -1.95 -15.75
N TRP A 355 -16.88 -1.72 -15.96
CA TRP A 355 -15.85 -2.74 -15.80
C TRP A 355 -15.77 -3.26 -14.37
N MET A 356 -15.74 -2.37 -13.37
CA MET A 356 -15.65 -2.76 -11.96
C MET A 356 -16.86 -3.59 -11.53
N TRP A 357 -18.07 -3.17 -11.93
CA TRP A 357 -19.27 -3.95 -11.63
C TRP A 357 -19.26 -5.34 -12.30
N ALA A 358 -18.93 -5.38 -13.59
CA ALA A 358 -18.90 -6.61 -14.38
C ALA A 358 -17.84 -7.60 -13.87
N ASN A 359 -16.70 -7.11 -13.39
CA ASN A 359 -15.56 -7.91 -12.94
C ASN A 359 -15.43 -8.00 -11.43
N ARG A 360 -16.49 -7.70 -10.67
CA ARG A 360 -16.44 -7.72 -9.19
C ARG A 360 -15.86 -9.00 -8.62
N ASP A 361 -16.09 -10.16 -9.23
CA ASP A 361 -15.56 -11.47 -8.78
C ASP A 361 -14.09 -11.73 -9.16
N ASN A 362 -13.43 -10.73 -9.78
CA ASN A 362 -12.05 -10.77 -10.25
C ASN A 362 -11.17 -9.68 -9.63
N TYR A 363 -11.59 -9.10 -8.51
CA TYR A 363 -10.75 -8.30 -7.62
C TYR A 363 -11.35 -8.28 -6.21
N THR A 364 -10.54 -8.08 -5.18
CA THR A 364 -11.05 -7.91 -3.80
C THR A 364 -11.22 -6.43 -3.46
N GLY A 365 -10.28 -5.57 -3.83
CA GLY A 365 -10.44 -4.13 -3.61
C GLY A 365 -9.69 -3.26 -4.59
N ILE A 366 -10.27 -2.10 -4.89
CA ILE A 366 -9.74 -1.10 -5.83
C ILE A 366 -9.88 0.28 -5.22
N SER A 367 -8.83 1.10 -5.33
CA SER A 367 -8.90 2.54 -5.14
C SER A 367 -8.88 3.24 -6.50
N LEU A 368 -9.73 4.26 -6.67
CA LEU A 368 -9.75 5.10 -7.87
C LEU A 368 -9.17 6.45 -7.52
N LEU A 369 -8.42 7.06 -8.43
CA LEU A 369 -7.95 8.43 -8.28
C LEU A 369 -8.17 9.18 -9.60
N PRO A 370 -8.71 10.41 -9.58
CA PRO A 370 -8.76 11.22 -10.79
C PRO A 370 -7.35 11.40 -11.35
N TYR A 371 -7.20 11.15 -12.64
CA TYR A 371 -5.95 11.45 -13.33
C TYR A 371 -5.76 12.97 -13.35
N SER A 372 -4.65 13.44 -12.78
CA SER A 372 -4.29 14.85 -12.74
C SER A 372 -2.90 15.06 -13.31
N ASP A 373 -2.79 16.02 -14.23
CA ASP A 373 -1.52 16.58 -14.72
C ASP A 373 -1.04 17.77 -13.87
N ALA A 374 -1.69 18.03 -12.73
CA ALA A 374 -1.31 19.13 -11.86
C ALA A 374 0.12 18.93 -11.35
N SER A 375 1.04 19.71 -11.90
CA SER A 375 2.38 19.85 -11.35
C SER A 375 2.34 20.91 -10.26
N TYR A 376 2.87 20.56 -9.10
CA TYR A 376 3.09 21.49 -8.01
C TYR A 376 4.58 21.63 -7.76
N ASP A 377 4.98 22.74 -7.16
CA ASP A 377 6.36 22.98 -6.78
C ASP A 377 6.93 21.79 -6.00
N GLN A 378 8.05 21.25 -6.51
CA GLN A 378 8.73 20.07 -5.99
C GLN A 378 7.83 18.82 -5.95
N ALA A 379 7.13 18.55 -7.05
CA ALA A 379 6.38 17.32 -7.22
C ALA A 379 7.29 16.09 -7.01
N PRO A 380 6.81 15.04 -6.31
CA PRO A 380 7.59 13.82 -6.05
C PRO A 380 7.97 13.11 -7.35
N PHE A 381 7.14 13.27 -8.38
CA PHE A 381 7.39 12.82 -9.73
C PHE A 381 7.09 13.97 -10.69
N GLU A 382 7.97 14.21 -11.66
CA GLU A 382 7.79 15.24 -12.68
C GLU A 382 8.38 14.77 -14.01
N ASP A 383 7.58 14.80 -15.07
CA ASP A 383 8.01 14.36 -16.39
C ASP A 383 9.18 15.18 -16.93
N THR A 384 10.10 14.51 -17.62
CA THR A 384 11.20 15.16 -18.33
C THR A 384 11.47 14.46 -19.67
N ASN A 385 12.56 14.81 -20.34
CA ASN A 385 12.91 14.30 -21.66
C ASN A 385 14.24 13.52 -21.66
N GLU A 386 14.53 12.92 -22.82
CA GLU A 386 15.73 12.09 -23.01
C GLU A 386 17.03 12.90 -22.91
N ASP A 387 17.03 14.16 -23.35
CA ASP A 387 18.22 15.01 -23.31
C ASP A 387 18.61 15.32 -21.85
N VAL A 388 17.63 15.64 -21.00
CA VAL A 388 17.84 15.81 -19.55
C VAL A 388 18.39 14.53 -18.91
N TYR A 389 17.86 13.36 -19.28
CA TYR A 389 18.39 12.09 -18.80
C TYR A 389 19.84 11.86 -19.25
N LYS A 390 20.17 12.13 -20.51
CA LYS A 390 21.53 12.01 -21.04
C LYS A 390 22.51 12.94 -20.33
N GLU A 391 22.12 14.18 -20.10
CA GLU A 391 22.91 15.16 -19.34
C GLU A 391 23.15 14.69 -17.91
N PHE A 392 22.10 14.22 -17.22
CA PHE A 392 22.21 13.67 -15.87
C PHE A 392 23.13 12.44 -15.83
N ALA A 393 22.96 11.50 -16.76
CA ALA A 393 23.77 10.28 -16.85
C ALA A 393 25.24 10.59 -17.16
N ALA A 394 25.52 11.60 -17.99
CA ALA A 394 26.88 12.00 -18.35
C ALA A 394 27.68 12.55 -17.16
N LYS A 395 27.02 13.10 -16.13
CA LYS A 395 27.67 13.54 -14.89
C LYS A 395 28.24 12.39 -14.06
N ASN A 396 27.76 11.16 -14.28
CA ASN A 396 28.29 9.93 -13.67
C ASN A 396 28.49 10.04 -12.15
N TYR A 397 27.46 10.51 -11.44
CA TYR A 397 27.50 10.68 -9.99
C TYR A 397 27.85 9.37 -9.28
N LYS A 398 28.86 9.40 -8.40
CA LYS A 398 29.29 8.25 -7.61
C LYS A 398 28.91 8.42 -6.15
N PHE A 399 27.80 7.81 -5.77
CA PHE A 399 27.35 7.78 -4.39
C PHE A 399 28.16 6.80 -3.56
N GLU A 400 28.73 7.28 -2.46
CA GLU A 400 29.57 6.53 -1.53
C GLU A 400 28.86 6.49 -0.16
N PHE A 401 28.00 5.50 0.03
CA PHE A 401 27.16 5.37 1.24
C PHE A 401 27.98 5.25 2.53
N ASP A 402 29.18 4.69 2.47
CA ASP A 402 30.14 4.56 3.58
C ASP A 402 30.68 5.90 4.08
N LYS A 403 30.55 6.97 3.28
CA LYS A 403 30.90 8.34 3.68
C LYS A 403 29.79 9.08 4.41
N ILE A 404 28.58 8.53 4.45
CA ILE A 404 27.47 9.08 5.23
C ILE A 404 27.66 8.64 6.69
N LYS A 405 28.17 9.55 7.53
CA LYS A 405 28.50 9.25 8.92
C LYS A 405 27.58 10.00 9.87
N GLU A 406 26.94 9.26 10.76
CA GLU A 406 26.20 9.84 11.88
C GLU A 406 27.19 10.22 12.99
N GLU A 407 27.55 11.49 13.10
CA GLU A 407 28.49 11.97 14.13
C GLU A 407 27.84 12.04 15.52
N LYS A 408 26.50 12.12 15.58
CA LYS A 408 25.72 12.17 16.82
C LYS A 408 24.44 11.36 16.68
N ASN A 409 24.25 10.39 17.59
CA ASN A 409 22.99 9.67 17.72
C ASN A 409 21.98 10.55 18.46
N TRP A 410 21.01 11.08 17.72
CA TRP A 410 19.92 11.90 18.28
C TRP A 410 18.73 11.06 18.77
N VAL A 411 18.79 9.74 18.63
CA VAL A 411 17.74 8.81 19.08
C VAL A 411 17.76 8.72 20.60
N ASN A 412 16.91 9.51 21.24
CA ASN A 412 16.66 9.40 22.67
C ASN A 412 15.62 8.31 22.95
N PHE A 413 16.07 7.06 23.10
CA PHE A 413 15.22 5.93 23.51
C PHE A 413 14.54 6.14 24.87
N GLY A 414 15.00 7.09 25.69
CA GLY A 414 14.51 7.32 27.06
C GLY A 414 13.39 8.35 27.20
N ALA A 415 12.98 9.06 26.13
CA ALA A 415 12.02 10.16 26.23
C ALA A 415 10.55 9.71 26.42
N ALA A 416 10.26 8.42 26.31
CA ALA A 416 8.96 7.85 26.65
C ALA A 416 9.12 6.45 27.25
N MET A 417 9.39 6.36 28.56
CA MET A 417 9.01 5.17 29.31
C MET A 417 7.47 5.08 29.33
N ALA A 418 6.89 4.50 28.28
CA ALA A 418 5.44 4.29 28.17
C ALA A 418 4.91 3.19 29.11
N CYS A 419 5.79 2.45 29.78
CA CYS A 419 5.44 1.49 30.82
C CYS A 419 6.52 1.50 31.92
N THR A 420 6.40 2.39 32.90
CA THR A 420 6.95 2.10 34.23
C THR A 420 5.88 1.34 34.99
N ALA A 421 6.21 0.18 35.53
CA ALA A 421 5.35 -0.55 36.44
C ALA A 421 5.16 0.32 37.69
N GLY A 422 4.03 1.02 37.77
CA GLY A 422 3.71 1.94 38.86
C GLY A 422 2.58 2.90 38.53
N GLY A 423 1.37 2.37 38.32
CA GLY A 423 0.14 3.15 38.15
C GLY A 423 -0.78 2.59 37.10
#